data_AF-A0A7V6WGL5-F1
#
_entry.id   AF-A0A7V6WGL5-F1
#
_cell.length_a   1.000
_cell.length_b   1.000
_cell.length_c   1.000
_cell.angle_alpha   90.00
_cell.angle_beta   90.00
_cell.angle_gamma   90.00
#
_symmetry.space_group_name_H-M   'P 1'
#
loop_
_entity.id
_entity.type
_entity.pdbx_description
1 polymer ?
#
loop_
_entity_poly.entity_id
_entity_poly.type
_entity_poly.pdbx_seq_one_letter_code
_entity_poly.pdbx_strand_id
1 'polypeptide(L)'
;TAAYTFGNGHAAHRILLGHPALPRYGQDIFILNYARTAGWITVVGFILSIYLLAMRKETGWWIALSSSAVTAVVGLLTHYFRHATVDYLLQGLAGIALVVILLFPKAKGLLVDSRTEPHMAGARGKGIEV
;
A
#
# COMPACT_ATOMS: atom_id res chain seq x y z
N THR A 1 2.21 0.59 6.36
CA THR A 1 1.98 -0.51 5.39
C THR A 1 3.21 -0.83 4.56
N ALA A 2 3.81 0.13 3.84
CA ALA A 2 5.00 -0.10 3.02
C ALA A 2 6.22 -0.69 3.79
N ALA A 3 6.48 -0.24 5.02
CA ALA A 3 7.59 -0.77 5.84
C ALA A 3 7.41 -2.27 6.19
N TYR A 4 6.19 -2.68 6.59
CA TYR A 4 5.87 -4.09 6.85
C TYR A 4 6.04 -4.94 5.59
N THR A 5 5.54 -4.46 4.46
CA THR A 5 5.61 -5.24 3.21
C THR A 5 7.03 -5.38 2.66
N PHE A 6 7.89 -4.37 2.89
CA PHE A 6 9.32 -4.45 2.65
C PHE A 6 10.02 -5.45 3.59
N GLY A 7 9.85 -5.31 4.90
CA GLY A 7 10.49 -6.17 5.90
C GLY A 7 10.10 -7.64 5.73
N ASN A 8 8.80 -7.92 5.61
CA ASN A 8 8.29 -9.27 5.45
C ASN A 8 8.67 -9.86 4.08
N GLY A 9 8.69 -9.05 3.01
CA GLY A 9 9.13 -9.46 1.69
C GLY A 9 10.61 -9.85 1.67
N HIS A 10 11.46 -9.06 2.33
CA HIS A 10 12.88 -9.36 2.49
C HIS A 10 13.12 -10.61 3.36
N ALA A 11 12.38 -10.75 4.47
CA ALA A 11 12.45 -11.92 5.33
C ALA A 11 12.04 -13.20 4.60
N ALA A 12 10.93 -13.16 3.85
CA ALA A 12 10.48 -14.26 3.01
C ALA A 12 11.52 -14.62 1.94
N HIS A 13 12.14 -13.63 1.31
CA HIS A 13 13.22 -13.84 0.34
C HIS A 13 14.40 -14.61 0.94
N ARG A 14 14.88 -14.18 2.10
CA ARG A 14 15.98 -14.84 2.82
C ARG A 14 15.65 -16.27 3.23
N ILE A 15 14.45 -16.50 3.77
CA ILE A 15 14.02 -17.83 4.24
C ILE A 15 13.92 -18.81 3.08
N LEU A 16 13.38 -18.38 1.94
CA LEU A 16 13.23 -19.25 0.77
C LEU A 16 14.58 -19.60 0.13
N LEU A 17 15.48 -18.63 -0.01
CA LEU A 17 16.83 -18.89 -0.54
C LEU A 17 17.68 -19.77 0.36
N GLY A 18 17.47 -19.70 1.68
CA GLY A 18 18.17 -20.54 2.64
C GLY A 18 17.55 -21.94 2.83
N HIS A 19 16.47 -22.27 2.13
CA HIS A 19 15.73 -23.50 2.39
C HIS A 19 16.40 -24.72 1.71
N PRO A 20 16.66 -25.82 2.45
CA PRO A 20 17.38 -26.98 1.90
C PRO A 20 16.61 -27.72 0.79
N ALA A 21 15.28 -27.55 0.72
CA ALA A 21 14.41 -28.22 -0.27
C ALA A 21 14.11 -27.38 -1.54
N LEU A 22 14.96 -26.41 -1.90
CA LEU A 22 14.79 -25.64 -3.15
C LEU A 22 14.66 -26.56 -4.38
N PRO A 23 13.70 -26.33 -5.31
CA PRO A 23 12.66 -25.30 -5.33
C PRO A 23 11.29 -25.75 -4.78
N ARG A 24 11.15 -26.99 -4.27
CA ARG A 24 9.88 -27.52 -3.73
C ARG A 24 9.79 -27.24 -2.23
N TYR A 25 9.13 -26.14 -1.88
CA TYR A 25 8.84 -25.80 -0.50
C TYR A 25 7.70 -26.68 0.05
N GLY A 26 7.78 -27.03 1.33
CA GLY A 26 6.71 -27.73 2.06
C GLY A 26 5.44 -26.89 2.20
N GLN A 27 4.34 -27.53 2.64
CA GLN A 27 3.03 -26.90 2.81
C GLN A 27 3.01 -25.73 3.82
N ASP A 28 4.03 -25.64 4.64
CA ASP A 28 4.24 -24.67 5.71
C ASP A 28 5.02 -23.42 5.21
N ILE A 29 5.72 -23.52 4.08
CA ILE A 29 6.64 -22.47 3.59
C ILE A 29 6.27 -22.00 2.18
N PHE A 30 5.52 -22.78 1.39
CA PHE A 30 5.14 -22.41 0.02
C PHE A 30 4.46 -21.04 -0.08
N ILE A 31 3.68 -20.64 0.94
CA ILE A 31 2.96 -19.37 0.97
C ILE A 31 3.91 -18.16 0.90
N LEU A 32 5.14 -18.32 1.41
CA LEU A 32 6.15 -17.27 1.37
C LEU A 32 6.60 -16.94 -0.04
N ASN A 33 6.49 -17.88 -0.97
CA ASN A 33 6.87 -17.65 -2.36
C ASN A 33 5.97 -16.57 -2.97
N TYR A 34 4.68 -16.61 -2.65
CA TYR A 34 3.69 -15.59 -3.02
C TYR A 34 3.86 -14.31 -2.19
N ALA A 35 4.03 -14.45 -0.87
CA ALA A 35 4.19 -13.31 0.03
C ALA A 35 5.40 -12.44 -0.31
N ARG A 36 6.51 -13.08 -0.69
CA ARG A 36 7.72 -12.41 -1.18
C ARG A 36 7.43 -11.58 -2.43
N THR A 37 6.88 -12.19 -3.46
CA THR A 37 6.65 -11.54 -4.76
C THR A 37 5.63 -10.41 -4.63
N ALA A 38 4.50 -10.68 -3.97
CA ALA A 38 3.50 -9.66 -3.72
C ALA A 38 4.00 -8.54 -2.79
N GLY A 39 4.85 -8.88 -1.81
CA GLY A 39 5.53 -7.92 -0.94
C GLY A 39 6.33 -6.91 -1.76
N TRP A 40 7.21 -7.36 -2.64
CA TRP A 40 8.01 -6.47 -3.48
C TRP A 40 7.17 -5.65 -4.47
N ILE A 41 6.17 -6.25 -5.11
CA ILE A 41 5.25 -5.53 -6.01
C ILE A 41 4.53 -4.40 -5.25
N THR A 42 4.04 -4.69 -4.05
CA THR A 42 3.33 -3.69 -3.23
C THR A 42 4.27 -2.61 -2.69
N VAL A 43 5.53 -2.93 -2.34
CA VAL A 43 6.54 -1.90 -2.01
C VAL A 43 6.68 -0.91 -3.16
N VAL A 44 6.92 -1.40 -4.38
CA VAL A 44 7.07 -0.55 -5.57
C VAL A 44 5.79 0.24 -5.82
N GLY A 45 4.63 -0.41 -5.72
CA GLY A 45 3.32 0.24 -5.83
C GLY A 45 3.15 1.40 -4.85
N PHE A 46 3.51 1.21 -3.57
CA PHE A 46 3.45 2.29 -2.58
C PHE A 46 4.42 3.43 -2.87
N ILE A 47 5.65 3.14 -3.30
CA ILE A 47 6.62 4.18 -3.68
C ILE A 47 6.09 5.02 -4.84
N LEU A 48 5.60 4.37 -5.90
CA LEU A 48 5.00 5.05 -7.06
C LEU A 48 3.76 5.84 -6.68
N SER A 49 2.92 5.27 -5.82
CA SER A 49 1.72 5.92 -5.30
C SER A 49 2.06 7.21 -4.56
N ILE A 50 3.05 7.20 -3.66
CA ILE A 50 3.49 8.39 -2.93
C ILE A 50 3.92 9.48 -3.90
N TYR A 51 4.75 9.15 -4.88
CA TYR A 51 5.20 10.11 -5.90
C TYR A 51 4.03 10.70 -6.70
N LEU A 52 3.12 9.87 -7.18
CA LEU A 52 1.97 10.31 -7.98
C LEU A 52 0.96 11.11 -7.15
N LEU A 53 0.73 10.74 -5.89
CA LEU A 53 -0.12 11.49 -4.96
C LEU A 53 0.49 12.85 -4.59
N ALA A 54 1.81 12.94 -4.46
CA ALA A 54 2.50 14.23 -4.30
C ALA A 54 2.27 15.16 -5.50
N MET A 55 2.12 14.60 -6.70
CA MET A 55 1.71 15.33 -7.92
C MET A 55 0.19 15.50 -8.06
N ARG A 56 -0.61 15.15 -7.04
CA ARG A 56 -2.08 15.19 -7.07
C ARG A 56 -2.71 14.36 -8.20
N LYS A 57 -2.03 13.31 -8.68
CA LYS A 57 -2.55 12.45 -9.75
C LYS A 57 -3.45 11.35 -9.19
N GLU A 58 -4.65 11.23 -9.75
CA GLU A 58 -5.62 10.21 -9.35
C GLU A 58 -5.08 8.77 -9.53
N THR A 59 -4.21 8.54 -10.52
CA THR A 59 -3.55 7.23 -10.69
C THR A 59 -2.79 6.79 -9.42
N GLY A 60 -2.18 7.73 -8.70
CA GLY A 60 -1.49 7.43 -7.44
C GLY A 60 -2.42 6.89 -6.36
N TRP A 61 -3.67 7.35 -6.33
CA TRP A 61 -4.70 6.89 -5.41
C TRP A 61 -5.11 5.44 -5.68
N TRP A 62 -5.37 5.11 -6.95
CA TRP A 62 -5.75 3.75 -7.34
C TRP A 62 -4.63 2.74 -7.09
N ILE A 63 -3.37 3.15 -7.32
CA ILE A 63 -2.19 2.33 -6.98
C ILE A 63 -2.10 2.14 -5.46
N ALA A 64 -2.34 3.19 -4.66
CA ALA A 64 -2.35 3.10 -3.19
C ALA A 64 -3.39 2.08 -2.71
N LEU A 65 -4.61 2.18 -3.23
CA LEU A 65 -5.74 1.34 -2.83
C LEU A 65 -5.49 -0.12 -3.19
N SER A 66 -5.06 -0.38 -4.43
CA SER A 66 -4.72 -1.72 -4.91
C SER A 66 -3.57 -2.34 -4.10
N SER A 67 -2.49 -1.57 -3.86
CA SER A 67 -1.34 -2.05 -3.09
C SER A 67 -1.71 -2.36 -1.64
N SER A 68 -2.62 -1.58 -1.05
CA SER A 68 -3.13 -1.79 0.30
C SER A 68 -3.99 -3.05 0.40
N ALA A 69 -4.88 -3.27 -0.58
CA ALA A 69 -5.72 -4.46 -0.65
C ALA A 69 -4.88 -5.74 -0.82
N VAL A 70 -3.90 -5.73 -1.72
CA VAL A 70 -2.97 -6.86 -1.89
C VAL A 70 -2.19 -7.11 -0.60
N THR A 71 -1.69 -6.06 0.05
CA THR A 71 -0.96 -6.19 1.33
C THR A 71 -1.84 -6.81 2.42
N ALA A 72 -3.12 -6.41 2.49
CA ALA A 72 -4.09 -6.96 3.43
C ALA A 72 -4.26 -8.47 3.24
N VAL A 73 -4.62 -8.88 2.03
CA VAL A 73 -4.88 -10.28 1.68
C VAL A 73 -3.64 -11.14 1.91
N VAL A 74 -2.49 -10.70 1.40
CA VAL A 74 -1.24 -11.45 1.48
C VAL A 74 -0.77 -11.58 2.93
N GLY A 75 -0.83 -10.51 3.73
CA GLY A 75 -0.46 -10.54 5.14
C GLY A 75 -1.33 -11.52 5.94
N LEU A 76 -2.66 -11.44 5.77
CA LEU A 76 -3.59 -12.32 6.49
C LEU A 76 -3.45 -13.78 6.07
N LEU A 77 -3.36 -14.08 4.77
CA LEU A 77 -3.16 -15.45 4.29
C LEU A 77 -1.82 -16.01 4.78
N THR A 78 -0.75 -15.22 4.73
CA THR A 78 0.55 -15.67 5.20
C THR A 78 0.54 -15.95 6.69
N HIS A 79 -0.12 -15.10 7.49
CA HIS A 79 -0.28 -15.35 8.91
C HIS A 79 -1.09 -16.63 9.19
N TYR A 80 -2.17 -16.86 8.45
CA TYR A 80 -2.99 -18.06 8.55
C TYR A 80 -2.23 -19.35 8.23
N PHE A 81 -1.34 -19.34 7.23
CA PHE A 81 -0.57 -20.55 6.89
C PHE A 81 0.69 -20.72 7.73
N ARG A 82 1.36 -19.64 8.15
CA ARG A 82 2.63 -19.74 8.88
C ARG A 82 2.47 -19.81 10.39
N HIS A 83 1.52 -19.08 10.99
CA HIS A 83 1.33 -18.90 12.45
C HIS A 83 2.59 -18.65 13.31
N ALA A 84 3.77 -18.55 12.73
CA ALA A 84 5.06 -18.51 13.41
C ALA A 84 5.40 -17.11 13.94
N THR A 85 4.85 -16.08 13.30
CA THR A 85 5.19 -14.68 13.58
C THR A 85 3.97 -13.77 13.41
N VAL A 86 3.90 -12.73 14.24
CA VAL A 86 2.79 -11.75 14.27
C VAL A 86 2.94 -10.62 13.23
N ASP A 87 4.13 -10.45 12.68
CA ASP A 87 4.47 -9.46 11.65
C ASP A 87 3.58 -9.55 10.40
N TYR A 88 3.20 -10.75 9.96
CA TYR A 88 2.27 -10.93 8.83
C TYR A 88 0.83 -10.51 9.17
N LEU A 89 0.39 -10.72 10.41
CA LEU A 89 -0.90 -10.23 10.88
C LEU A 89 -0.91 -8.69 10.90
N LEU A 90 0.13 -8.08 11.47
CA LEU A 90 0.27 -6.62 11.52
C LEU A 90 0.38 -6.02 10.11
N GLN A 91 1.07 -6.68 9.19
CA GLN A 91 1.08 -6.32 7.77
C GLN A 91 -0.33 -6.32 7.18
N GLY A 92 -1.09 -7.40 7.40
CA GLY A 92 -2.46 -7.54 6.90
C GLY A 92 -3.38 -6.44 7.44
N LEU A 93 -3.34 -6.22 8.76
CA LEU A 93 -4.14 -5.17 9.43
C LEU A 93 -3.75 -3.76 8.96
N ALA A 94 -2.46 -3.49 8.76
CA ALA A 94 -2.01 -2.21 8.21
C ALA A 94 -2.49 -2.01 6.76
N GLY A 95 -2.59 -3.08 5.98
CA GLY A 95 -3.23 -3.06 4.66
C GLY A 95 -4.71 -2.70 4.74
N ILE A 96 -5.46 -3.37 5.63
CA ILE A 96 -6.89 -3.09 5.84
C ILE A 96 -7.11 -1.65 6.29
N ALA A 97 -6.35 -1.18 7.29
CA ALA A 97 -6.47 0.17 7.81
C ALA A 97 -6.28 1.21 6.70
N LEU A 98 -5.30 0.98 5.81
CA LEU A 98 -5.06 1.90 4.70
C LEU A 98 -6.15 1.82 3.62
N VAL A 99 -6.69 0.64 3.31
CA VAL A 99 -7.86 0.50 2.43
C VAL A 99 -9.04 1.30 2.98
N VAL A 100 -9.35 1.13 4.26
CA VAL A 100 -10.46 1.84 4.91
C VAL A 100 -10.27 3.35 4.82
N ILE A 101 -9.07 3.86 5.15
CA ILE A 101 -8.73 5.28 5.01
C ILE A 101 -8.91 5.76 3.57
N LEU A 102 -8.43 4.99 2.59
CA LEU A 102 -8.53 5.31 1.16
C LEU A 102 -9.91 5.04 0.55
N LEU A 103 -10.90 4.57 1.30
CA LEU A 103 -12.29 4.53 0.85
C LEU A 103 -13.07 5.74 1.38
N PHE A 104 -12.56 6.46 2.39
CA PHE A 104 -13.19 7.69 2.85
C PHE A 104 -13.04 8.80 1.80
N PRO A 105 -14.15 9.43 1.36
CA PRO A 105 -14.13 10.43 0.30
C PRO A 105 -13.30 11.67 0.68
N LYS A 106 -13.26 12.01 1.98
CA LYS A 106 -12.42 13.10 2.50
C LYS A 106 -10.93 12.84 2.27
N ALA A 107 -10.47 11.60 2.41
CA ALA A 107 -9.08 11.25 2.14
C ALA A 107 -8.75 11.43 0.65
N LYS A 108 -9.69 11.09 -0.26
CA LYS A 108 -9.51 11.31 -1.70
C LYS A 108 -9.38 12.78 -2.03
N GLY A 109 -10.27 13.61 -1.48
CA GLY A 109 -10.21 15.06 -1.62
C GLY A 109 -8.88 15.63 -1.13
N LEU A 110 -8.44 15.24 0.06
CA LEU A 110 -7.17 15.70 0.63
C LEU A 110 -5.93 15.27 -0.15
N LEU A 111 -5.96 14.13 -0.86
CA LEU A 111 -4.80 13.59 -1.56
C LEU A 111 -4.75 13.97 -3.04
N VAL A 112 -5.89 14.09 -3.72
CA VAL A 112 -5.97 14.29 -5.18
C VAL A 112 -6.58 15.66 -5.55
N ASP A 113 -7.48 16.21 -4.74
CA ASP A 113 -8.16 17.45 -5.09
C ASP A 113 -7.35 18.67 -4.61
N SER A 114 -7.16 19.64 -5.50
CA SER A 114 -6.47 20.90 -5.23
C SER A 114 -7.44 22.04 -4.88
N ARG A 115 -8.76 21.79 -4.88
CA ARG A 115 -9.81 22.81 -4.73
C ARG A 115 -10.30 23.07 -3.31
N THR A 116 -9.60 22.62 -2.27
CA THR A 116 -9.96 22.92 -0.87
C THR A 116 -9.69 24.37 -0.42
N GLU A 117 -9.57 25.33 -1.34
CA GLU A 117 -9.73 26.76 -1.02
C GLU A 117 -11.00 27.35 -1.66
N PRO A 118 -12.10 27.46 -0.91
CA PRO A 118 -13.29 28.22 -1.31
C PRO A 118 -13.21 29.74 -1.04
N HIS A 119 -12.04 30.36 -0.84
CA HIS A 119 -11.98 31.73 -0.29
C HIS A 119 -11.37 32.81 -1.20
N MET A 120 -10.83 32.47 -2.37
CA MET A 120 -10.12 33.45 -3.23
C MET A 120 -10.76 33.71 -4.60
N ALA A 121 -12.04 33.35 -4.79
CA ALA A 121 -12.78 33.66 -6.02
C ALA A 121 -13.47 35.04 -6.01
N GLY A 122 -13.35 35.82 -4.92
CA GLY A 122 -14.12 37.06 -4.72
C GLY A 122 -13.40 38.38 -5.00
N ALA A 123 -12.10 38.40 -5.32
CA ALA A 123 -11.29 39.63 -5.29
C ALA A 123 -10.63 40.02 -6.64
N ARG A 124 -11.15 39.56 -7.78
CA ARG A 124 -10.69 40.00 -9.11
C ARG A 124 -11.89 40.33 -10.00
N GLY A 125 -12.45 41.51 -9.78
CA GLY A 125 -13.61 41.96 -10.56
C GLY A 125 -14.28 43.22 -10.01
N LYS A 126 -13.51 44.21 -9.57
CA LYS A 126 -14.00 45.59 -9.57
C LYS A 126 -13.14 46.34 -10.57
N GLY A 127 -13.72 46.51 -11.76
CA GLY A 127 -13.21 47.46 -12.74
C GLY A 127 -13.07 48.81 -12.05
N ILE A 128 -11.88 49.35 -12.13
CA ILE A 128 -11.69 50.78 -11.95
C ILE A 128 -12.05 51.35 -13.33
N GLU A 129 -13.29 51.80 -13.48
CA GLU A 129 -13.62 52.82 -14.46
C GLU A 129 -13.04 54.14 -13.93
N VAL A 130 -12.04 54.67 -14.63
CA VAL A 130 -11.73 56.10 -14.68
C VAL A 130 -11.56 56.50 -16.14
#